data_AF-A0A949IHG6-F1
#
_entry.id   AF-A0A949IHG6-F1
#
_cell.length_a   1.000
_cell.length_b   1.000
_cell.length_c   1.000
_cell.angle_alpha   90.00
_cell.angle_beta   90.00
_cell.angle_gamma   90.00
#
_symmetry.space_group_name_H-M   'P 1'
#
loop_
_entity.id
_entity.type
_entity.pdbx_description
1 polymer ?
#
loop_
_entity_poly.entity_id
_entity_poly.type
_entity_poly.pdbx_seq_one_letter_code
_entity_poly.pdbx_strand_id
1 'polypeptide(L)'
;MDRNIVYPGGIPLDTDILSTNRNAMIGIAALTAATLGTSVVADGLACTPTTPASLAVVVGPGSITQLSTLDATAYGSLAADVTDQIVKTGINLQATNFSLSVPIGSGQSINYLIEAAFEESDADPVVLPYVNAANPTQPFSGPANLGTAQNTQRAQRVQLQVKPGAAAPSGTQATPAVDAGWVGLYVVTVNYGQTAITAASIATLPQAPFLQFKLPGLRPGFSSMQVFASSGNFVVPNGVSAVKVKVVGAGGSGGYHSTMPSGGGGAGARSIGIVSGLVAGQVIPVTVGAGGAVPGGYANGNNGGASSFGSYMTAGGGIGGNGGTAANFANAGGSGGVAYGGNLNIGGSVGTDSIVVACRGGDGGGPGNGRGASGPLPGIAAASYGGGGGGGGCSSGSNPAGSPGGPGAGGVVVVEY
;
A
#
# COMPACT_ATOMS: atom_id res chain seq x y z
N MET A 1 -31.60 2.01 15.39
CA MET A 1 -32.36 3.10 14.75
C MET A 1 -33.74 3.06 15.33
N ASP A 2 -34.10 4.10 16.06
CA ASP A 2 -35.40 4.20 16.69
C ASP A 2 -36.44 4.52 15.63
N ARG A 3 -37.63 3.93 15.75
CA ARG A 3 -38.68 4.05 14.74
C ARG A 3 -39.97 4.49 15.40
N ASN A 4 -40.61 5.50 14.82
CA ASN A 4 -41.94 5.92 15.23
C ASN A 4 -42.93 4.79 14.93
N ILE A 5 -43.84 4.54 15.87
CA ILE A 5 -44.96 3.62 15.68
C ILE A 5 -46.19 4.47 15.37
N VAL A 6 -46.77 4.28 14.19
CA VAL A 6 -48.02 4.93 13.77
C VAL A 6 -49.15 3.90 13.81
N TYR A 7 -50.28 4.26 14.39
CA TYR A 7 -51.43 3.37 14.59
C TYR A 7 -52.57 3.64 13.60
N PRO A 8 -53.36 2.62 13.22
CA PRO A 8 -54.58 2.83 12.46
C PRO A 8 -55.55 3.79 13.17
N GLY A 9 -56.05 4.78 12.45
CA GLY A 9 -56.97 5.80 12.98
C GLY A 9 -56.30 6.99 13.69
N GLY A 10 -54.97 7.01 13.82
CA GLY A 10 -54.22 8.18 14.29
C GLY A 10 -54.19 9.30 13.25
N ILE A 11 -54.11 10.56 13.71
CA ILE A 11 -53.93 11.73 12.84
C ILE A 11 -52.47 11.73 12.34
N PRO A 12 -52.21 11.69 11.03
CA PRO A 12 -50.85 11.79 10.50
C PRO A 12 -50.23 13.15 10.84
N LEU A 13 -49.01 13.13 11.34
CA LEU A 13 -48.21 14.33 11.58
C LEU A 13 -47.12 14.45 10.52
N ASP A 14 -46.68 15.67 10.21
CA ASP A 14 -45.52 15.89 9.33
C ASP A 14 -44.25 15.26 9.93
N THR A 15 -44.15 15.23 11.26
CA THR A 15 -43.07 14.58 11.99
C THR A 15 -42.96 13.08 11.72
N ASP A 16 -44.03 12.39 11.30
CA ASP A 16 -43.97 10.97 10.92
C ASP A 16 -43.09 10.76 9.67
N ILE A 17 -43.19 11.69 8.70
CA ILE A 17 -42.39 11.68 7.48
C ILE A 17 -40.98 12.20 7.76
N LEU A 18 -40.87 13.34 8.44
CA LEU A 18 -39.60 13.98 8.73
C LEU A 18 -38.69 13.07 9.57
N SER A 19 -39.25 12.35 10.55
CA SER A 19 -38.48 11.41 11.38
C SER A 19 -37.95 10.25 10.56
N THR A 20 -38.71 9.77 9.57
CA THR A 20 -38.26 8.68 8.68
C THR A 20 -37.06 9.12 7.83
N ASN A 21 -37.09 10.34 7.30
CA ASN A 21 -35.96 10.91 6.54
C ASN A 21 -34.70 11.06 7.41
N ARG A 22 -34.87 11.62 8.63
CA ARG A 22 -33.78 11.77 9.61
C ARG A 22 -33.19 10.40 9.99
N ASN A 23 -34.05 9.41 10.25
CA ASN A 23 -33.64 8.05 10.58
C ASN A 23 -32.83 7.40 9.47
N ALA A 24 -33.25 7.54 8.21
CA ALA A 24 -32.49 7.04 7.06
C ALA A 24 -31.09 7.66 7.00
N MET A 25 -30.98 8.98 7.19
CA MET A 25 -29.69 9.67 7.26
C MET A 25 -28.82 9.13 8.41
N ILE A 26 -29.36 8.94 9.61
CA ILE A 26 -28.63 8.37 10.76
C ILE A 26 -28.09 6.97 10.43
N GLY A 27 -28.90 6.13 9.78
CA GLY A 27 -28.47 4.79 9.35
C GLY A 27 -27.30 4.81 8.36
N ILE A 28 -27.38 5.69 7.37
CA ILE A 28 -26.32 5.89 6.37
C ILE A 28 -25.07 6.47 7.04
N ALA A 29 -25.24 7.43 7.95
CA ALA A 29 -24.15 8.03 8.70
C ALA A 29 -23.40 7.00 9.56
N ALA A 30 -24.12 6.10 10.23
CA ALA A 30 -23.52 5.02 11.02
C ALA A 30 -22.68 4.06 10.15
N LEU A 31 -23.18 3.68 8.97
CA LEU A 31 -22.43 2.85 8.02
C LEU A 31 -21.20 3.60 7.47
N THR A 32 -21.36 4.88 7.15
CA THR A 32 -20.27 5.74 6.66
C THR A 32 -19.18 5.87 7.72
N ALA A 33 -19.56 6.12 8.98
CA ALA A 33 -18.62 6.16 10.10
C ALA A 33 -17.90 4.82 10.33
N ALA A 34 -18.60 3.69 10.20
CA ALA A 34 -18.00 2.36 10.34
C ALA A 34 -16.99 2.04 9.23
N THR A 35 -17.11 2.67 8.06
CA THR A 35 -16.27 2.38 6.88
C THR A 35 -15.16 3.40 6.65
N LEU A 36 -15.42 4.69 6.91
CA LEU A 36 -14.49 5.80 6.65
C LEU A 36 -13.95 6.43 7.95
N GLY A 37 -14.51 6.09 9.11
CA GLY A 37 -14.20 6.75 10.37
C GLY A 37 -14.89 8.11 10.51
N THR A 38 -14.41 8.95 11.43
CA THR A 38 -14.99 10.27 11.75
C THR A 38 -14.19 11.45 11.22
N SER A 39 -13.00 11.20 10.64
CA SER A 39 -12.21 12.24 9.99
C SER A 39 -12.87 12.68 8.68
N VAL A 40 -12.51 13.89 8.22
CA VAL A 40 -12.99 14.35 6.90
C VAL A 40 -12.43 13.43 5.82
N VAL A 41 -13.29 13.00 4.89
CA VAL A 41 -12.89 12.23 3.70
C VAL A 41 -13.56 12.83 2.48
N ALA A 42 -12.78 13.05 1.42
CA ALA A 42 -13.26 13.48 0.12
C ALA A 42 -13.21 12.30 -0.87
N ASP A 43 -14.19 12.23 -1.76
CA ASP A 43 -14.26 11.21 -2.79
C ASP A 43 -14.78 11.77 -4.12
N GLY A 44 -14.19 11.35 -5.24
CA GLY A 44 -14.46 11.96 -6.53
C GLY A 44 -13.85 13.36 -6.59
N LEU A 45 -14.66 14.37 -6.89
CA LEU A 45 -14.25 15.79 -6.95
C LEU A 45 -12.98 16.00 -7.80
N ALA A 46 -12.86 15.26 -8.91
CA ALA A 46 -11.69 15.33 -9.77
C ALA A 46 -11.57 16.73 -10.37
N CYS A 47 -10.42 17.40 -10.16
CA CYS A 47 -10.16 18.70 -10.77
C CYS A 47 -9.47 18.52 -12.12
N THR A 48 -10.09 18.98 -13.20
CA THR A 48 -9.59 18.86 -14.56
C THR A 48 -9.66 20.20 -15.31
N PRO A 49 -8.85 20.38 -16.38
CA PRO A 49 -9.04 21.51 -17.28
C PRO A 49 -10.38 21.45 -18.00
N THR A 50 -10.88 22.63 -18.39
CA THR A 50 -12.08 22.75 -19.22
C THR A 50 -11.86 22.23 -20.64
N THR A 51 -12.94 21.73 -21.25
CA THR A 51 -13.02 21.41 -22.68
C THR A 51 -14.24 22.11 -23.28
N PRO A 52 -14.10 23.10 -24.19
CA PRO A 52 -12.86 23.62 -24.79
C PRO A 52 -11.89 24.26 -23.78
N ALA A 53 -10.61 24.29 -24.14
CA ALA A 53 -9.54 24.79 -23.27
C ALA A 53 -9.73 26.29 -22.96
N SER A 54 -9.68 26.64 -21.67
CA SER A 54 -9.81 28.02 -21.19
C SER A 54 -9.06 28.23 -19.86
N LEU A 55 -9.05 29.46 -19.35
CA LEU A 55 -8.54 29.79 -18.01
C LEU A 55 -9.54 29.39 -16.91
N ALA A 56 -10.06 28.17 -16.99
CA ALA A 56 -10.99 27.63 -16.01
C ALA A 56 -10.74 26.15 -15.77
N VAL A 57 -11.07 25.73 -14.55
CA VAL A 57 -11.04 24.33 -14.10
C VAL A 57 -12.45 23.86 -13.79
N VAL A 58 -12.64 22.55 -13.95
CA VAL A 58 -13.87 21.83 -13.62
C VAL A 58 -13.56 20.92 -12.45
N VAL A 59 -14.31 21.04 -11.36
CA VAL A 59 -14.32 20.06 -10.28
C VAL A 59 -15.50 19.13 -10.54
N GLY A 60 -15.23 17.87 -10.85
CA GLY A 60 -16.25 16.86 -11.16
C GLY A 60 -17.16 16.53 -9.97
N PRO A 61 -18.18 15.70 -10.20
CA PRO A 61 -19.05 15.22 -9.13
C PRO A 61 -18.27 14.45 -8.06
N GLY A 62 -18.81 14.43 -6.85
CA GLY A 62 -18.17 13.78 -5.72
C GLY A 62 -18.84 14.09 -4.39
N SER A 63 -18.18 13.71 -3.31
CA SER A 63 -18.71 13.85 -1.97
C SER A 63 -17.64 14.23 -0.95
N ILE A 64 -18.08 14.82 0.15
CA ILE A 64 -17.29 15.03 1.36
C ILE A 64 -18.06 14.44 2.53
N THR A 65 -17.38 13.68 3.37
CA THR A 65 -17.94 13.17 4.63
C THR A 65 -17.23 13.82 5.79
N GLN A 66 -17.97 14.28 6.80
CA GLN A 66 -17.38 14.80 8.03
C GLN A 66 -18.31 14.60 9.23
N LEU A 67 -17.73 14.59 10.43
CA LEU A 67 -18.51 14.62 11.66
C LEU A 67 -19.17 15.99 11.83
N SER A 68 -20.48 16.02 12.06
CA SER A 68 -21.27 17.23 12.27
C SER A 68 -22.44 16.93 13.20
N THR A 69 -23.03 17.97 13.79
CA THR A 69 -24.29 17.84 14.54
C THR A 69 -25.41 17.30 13.66
N LEU A 70 -26.30 16.51 14.26
CA LEU A 70 -27.42 15.84 13.57
C LEU A 70 -28.33 16.84 12.85
N ASP A 71 -28.73 17.91 13.52
CA ASP A 71 -29.53 18.99 12.95
C ASP A 71 -29.16 20.32 13.61
N ALA A 72 -28.37 21.15 12.93
CA ALA A 72 -27.96 22.45 13.47
C ALA A 72 -29.16 23.42 13.61
N THR A 73 -30.19 23.24 12.79
CA THR A 73 -31.45 23.98 12.81
C THR A 73 -32.63 23.02 12.73
N ALA A 74 -33.83 23.47 13.13
CA ALA A 74 -35.04 22.66 13.05
C ALA A 74 -35.29 22.15 11.63
N TYR A 75 -35.63 20.87 11.47
CA TYR A 75 -35.97 20.24 10.19
C TYR A 75 -37.50 20.11 10.08
N GLY A 76 -38.15 21.09 9.45
CA GLY A 76 -39.60 21.22 9.50
C GLY A 76 -40.08 21.38 10.95
N SER A 77 -41.03 20.54 11.39
CA SER A 77 -41.50 20.55 12.78
C SER A 77 -40.61 19.77 13.75
N LEU A 78 -39.54 19.11 13.28
CA LEU A 78 -38.57 18.50 14.18
C LEU A 78 -37.61 19.56 14.71
N ALA A 79 -37.47 19.65 16.03
CA ALA A 79 -36.49 20.53 16.66
C ALA A 79 -35.06 20.23 16.20
N ALA A 80 -34.21 21.26 16.29
CA ALA A 80 -32.77 21.12 16.10
C ALA A 80 -32.21 20.11 17.10
N ASP A 81 -31.23 19.33 16.66
CA ASP A 81 -30.46 18.42 17.50
C ASP A 81 -28.97 18.71 17.33
N VAL A 82 -28.47 19.52 18.26
CA VAL A 82 -27.06 19.94 18.33
C VAL A 82 -26.24 19.09 19.30
N THR A 83 -26.88 18.13 19.98
CA THR A 83 -26.21 17.28 20.98
C THR A 83 -25.60 16.07 20.31
N ASP A 84 -26.37 15.41 19.44
CA ASP A 84 -25.92 14.24 18.73
C ASP A 84 -25.03 14.61 17.54
N GLN A 85 -23.95 13.86 17.35
CA GLN A 85 -23.04 14.00 16.23
C GLN A 85 -23.06 12.75 15.35
N ILE A 86 -23.13 12.98 14.04
CA ILE A 86 -23.13 11.93 13.03
C ILE A 86 -22.17 12.29 11.90
N VAL A 87 -21.68 11.29 11.17
CA VAL A 87 -20.92 11.54 9.94
C VAL A 87 -21.89 11.91 8.83
N LYS A 88 -21.93 13.18 8.46
CA LYS A 88 -22.77 13.69 7.36
C LYS A 88 -22.01 13.64 6.04
N THR A 89 -22.75 13.45 4.95
CA THR A 89 -22.21 13.35 3.59
C THR A 89 -22.81 14.45 2.71
N GLY A 90 -21.97 15.38 2.27
CA GLY A 90 -22.33 16.35 1.24
C GLY A 90 -22.06 15.77 -0.13
N ILE A 91 -22.98 15.93 -1.08
CA ILE A 91 -22.88 15.30 -2.41
C ILE A 91 -23.13 16.32 -3.51
N ASN A 92 -22.21 16.43 -4.45
CA ASN A 92 -22.43 17.12 -5.72
C ASN A 92 -22.56 16.10 -6.84
N LEU A 93 -23.73 16.04 -7.46
CA LEU A 93 -23.99 15.15 -8.61
C LEU A 93 -23.57 15.77 -9.95
N GLN A 94 -23.28 17.07 -9.96
CA GLN A 94 -22.85 17.83 -11.12
C GLN A 94 -21.50 18.47 -10.85
N ALA A 95 -20.79 18.80 -11.93
CA ALA A 95 -19.51 19.48 -11.85
C ALA A 95 -19.66 20.98 -11.53
N THR A 96 -18.65 21.55 -10.88
CA THR A 96 -18.55 22.97 -10.56
C THR A 96 -17.38 23.59 -11.31
N ASN A 97 -17.62 24.73 -11.99
CA ASN A 97 -16.60 25.40 -12.80
C ASN A 97 -16.05 26.62 -12.06
N PHE A 98 -14.73 26.79 -12.07
CA PHE A 98 -14.05 27.97 -11.55
C PHE A 98 -13.22 28.65 -12.62
N SER A 99 -13.48 29.93 -12.86
CA SER A 99 -12.66 30.77 -13.74
C SER A 99 -11.51 31.38 -12.95
N LEU A 100 -10.31 31.36 -13.53
CA LEU A 100 -9.08 31.84 -12.94
C LEU A 100 -8.54 33.02 -13.77
N SER A 101 -7.74 33.87 -13.15
CA SER A 101 -7.08 34.98 -13.83
C SER A 101 -5.56 34.77 -13.89
N VAL A 102 -4.93 35.31 -14.93
CA VAL A 102 -3.47 35.34 -15.03
C VAL A 102 -2.90 36.45 -14.16
N PRO A 103 -1.67 36.31 -13.66
CA PRO A 103 -0.96 37.42 -13.03
C PRO A 103 -0.63 38.50 -14.08
N ILE A 104 -0.47 39.74 -13.61
CA ILE A 104 -0.24 40.92 -14.47
C ILE A 104 1.25 41.16 -14.82
N GLY A 105 2.18 40.67 -14.01
CA GLY A 105 3.62 40.87 -14.20
C GLY A 105 4.28 39.76 -15.02
N SER A 106 5.10 40.12 -16.01
CA SER A 106 5.92 39.15 -16.74
C SER A 106 6.83 38.35 -15.80
N GLY A 107 6.93 37.04 -16.02
CA GLY A 107 7.71 36.14 -15.17
C GLY A 107 7.07 35.81 -13.82
N GLN A 108 5.80 36.20 -13.58
CA GLN A 108 5.07 35.84 -12.37
C GLN A 108 4.14 34.64 -12.58
N SER A 109 3.87 33.95 -11.48
CA SER A 109 2.85 32.91 -11.34
C SER A 109 2.00 33.18 -10.09
N ILE A 110 0.79 32.65 -10.07
CA ILE A 110 -0.11 32.66 -8.92
C ILE A 110 -0.61 31.24 -8.65
N ASN A 111 -0.70 30.86 -7.39
CA ASN A 111 -1.36 29.63 -6.96
C ASN A 111 -2.79 29.92 -6.52
N TYR A 112 -3.74 29.17 -7.05
CA TYR A 112 -5.12 29.12 -6.58
C TYR A 112 -5.34 27.87 -5.75
N LEU A 113 -5.85 28.02 -4.53
CA LEU A 113 -6.28 26.91 -3.69
C LEU A 113 -7.75 26.60 -4.03
N ILE A 114 -8.05 25.33 -4.32
CA ILE A 114 -9.41 24.82 -4.35
C ILE A 114 -9.63 24.05 -3.05
N GLU A 115 -10.65 24.45 -2.30
CA GLU A 115 -11.00 23.83 -1.03
C GLU A 115 -12.48 23.49 -0.97
N ALA A 116 -12.81 22.55 -0.09
CA ALA A 116 -14.16 22.03 0.09
C ALA A 116 -14.58 22.04 1.55
N ALA A 117 -15.88 22.22 1.78
CA ALA A 117 -16.53 22.03 3.06
C ALA A 117 -17.87 21.32 2.86
N PHE A 118 -18.35 20.67 3.91
CA PHE A 118 -19.74 20.23 3.95
C PHE A 118 -20.65 21.43 4.21
N GLU A 119 -21.67 21.59 3.37
CA GLU A 119 -22.69 22.61 3.54
C GLU A 119 -24.06 21.97 3.69
N GLU A 120 -24.81 22.47 4.67
CA GLU A 120 -26.20 22.14 4.89
C GLU A 120 -27.01 23.42 4.92
N SER A 121 -27.96 23.55 4.00
CA SER A 121 -28.77 24.75 3.86
C SER A 121 -30.20 24.41 3.45
N ASP A 122 -31.15 25.19 3.96
CA ASP A 122 -32.53 25.12 3.49
C ASP A 122 -32.71 25.92 2.20
N ALA A 123 -33.46 25.36 1.26
CA ALA A 123 -33.66 25.91 -0.08
C ALA A 123 -35.11 25.74 -0.56
N ASP A 124 -35.37 26.25 -1.76
CA ASP A 124 -36.65 26.19 -2.46
C ASP A 124 -37.84 26.69 -1.63
N PRO A 125 -37.86 27.99 -1.26
CA PRO A 125 -38.98 28.58 -0.53
C PRO A 125 -40.24 28.61 -1.40
N VAL A 126 -41.32 27.99 -0.91
CA VAL A 126 -42.63 27.93 -1.58
C VAL A 126 -43.73 28.34 -0.60
N VAL A 127 -44.73 29.07 -1.08
CA VAL A 127 -45.97 29.32 -0.32
C VAL A 127 -46.83 28.05 -0.37
N LEU A 128 -46.82 27.28 0.72
CA LEU A 128 -47.52 26.00 0.79
C LEU A 128 -49.00 26.17 1.19
N PRO A 129 -49.92 25.34 0.67
CA PRO A 129 -51.28 25.29 1.18
C PRO A 129 -51.34 24.60 2.56
N TYR A 130 -52.07 25.18 3.51
CA TYR A 130 -52.30 24.64 4.86
C TYR A 130 -53.78 24.32 5.09
N VAL A 131 -54.05 23.28 5.89
CA VAL A 131 -55.43 22.93 6.26
C VAL A 131 -56.04 24.03 7.12
N ASN A 132 -57.20 24.52 6.69
CA ASN A 132 -58.02 25.43 7.48
C ASN A 132 -59.09 24.63 8.22
N ALA A 133 -58.87 24.37 9.50
CA ALA A 133 -59.80 23.59 10.33
C ALA A 133 -61.18 24.26 10.48
N ALA A 134 -61.26 25.59 10.38
CA ALA A 134 -62.52 26.33 10.46
C ALA A 134 -63.31 26.31 9.15
N ASN A 135 -62.63 26.21 8.00
CA ASN A 135 -63.26 26.06 6.69
C ASN A 135 -62.38 25.20 5.75
N PRO A 136 -62.58 23.87 5.74
CA PRO A 136 -61.75 22.96 4.95
C PRO A 136 -61.81 23.17 3.42
N THR A 137 -62.82 23.88 2.92
CA THR A 137 -62.93 24.21 1.48
C THR A 137 -62.03 25.36 1.05
N GLN A 138 -61.40 26.06 1.99
CA GLN A 138 -60.53 27.20 1.74
C GLN A 138 -59.19 27.02 2.47
N PRO A 139 -58.22 26.34 1.84
CA PRO A 139 -56.90 26.16 2.44
C PRO A 139 -56.21 27.51 2.67
N PHE A 140 -55.45 27.59 3.74
CA PHE A 140 -54.61 28.76 4.00
C PHE A 140 -53.42 28.79 3.03
N SER A 141 -53.01 29.99 2.63
CA SER A 141 -51.79 30.22 1.86
C SER A 141 -50.65 30.55 2.81
N GLY A 142 -49.74 29.61 3.03
CA GLY A 142 -48.69 29.70 4.05
C GLY A 142 -49.22 29.57 5.49
N PRO A 143 -48.30 29.56 6.48
CA PRO A 143 -48.67 29.47 7.89
C PRO A 143 -49.61 30.60 8.30
N ALA A 144 -50.67 30.26 9.03
CA ALA A 144 -51.68 31.20 9.50
C ALA A 144 -52.31 32.09 8.39
N ASN A 145 -52.29 31.61 7.13
CA ASN A 145 -52.79 32.34 5.96
C ASN A 145 -52.06 33.67 5.66
N LEU A 146 -50.78 33.78 6.05
CA LEU A 146 -49.99 35.00 5.92
C LEU A 146 -49.23 35.13 4.59
N GLY A 147 -49.30 34.13 3.72
CA GLY A 147 -48.57 34.12 2.43
C GLY A 147 -47.06 33.94 2.56
N THR A 148 -46.54 33.66 3.75
CA THR A 148 -45.11 33.43 3.97
C THR A 148 -44.66 32.13 3.32
N ALA A 149 -43.65 32.22 2.45
CA ALA A 149 -43.01 31.04 1.86
C ALA A 149 -42.14 30.31 2.89
N GLN A 150 -42.09 28.99 2.79
CA GLN A 150 -41.23 28.13 3.62
C GLN A 150 -40.36 27.26 2.74
N ASN A 151 -39.12 27.04 3.18
CA ASN A 151 -38.20 26.16 2.49
C ASN A 151 -38.74 24.73 2.45
N THR A 152 -38.63 24.10 1.28
CA THR A 152 -39.19 22.77 1.02
C THR A 152 -38.11 21.70 0.86
N GLN A 153 -36.84 22.09 0.89
CA GLN A 153 -35.70 21.20 0.79
C GLN A 153 -34.63 21.57 1.83
N ARG A 154 -34.02 20.57 2.46
CA ARG A 154 -32.72 20.70 3.13
C ARG A 154 -31.66 20.04 2.26
N ALA A 155 -30.77 20.83 1.69
CA ALA A 155 -29.72 20.36 0.81
C ALA A 155 -28.43 20.12 1.62
N GLN A 156 -27.82 18.96 1.42
CA GLN A 156 -26.48 18.62 1.89
C GLN A 156 -25.55 18.53 0.67
N ARG A 157 -24.55 19.39 0.58
CA ARG A 157 -23.70 19.56 -0.60
C ARG A 157 -22.22 19.64 -0.23
N VAL A 158 -21.37 19.42 -1.23
CA VAL A 158 -19.97 19.83 -1.15
C VAL A 158 -19.94 21.30 -1.55
N GLN A 159 -19.71 22.18 -0.59
CA GLN A 159 -19.39 23.56 -0.90
C GLN A 159 -17.96 23.60 -1.43
N LEU A 160 -17.77 24.20 -2.60
CA LEU A 160 -16.48 24.35 -3.24
C LEU A 160 -16.19 25.84 -3.41
N GLN A 161 -14.96 26.24 -3.09
CA GLN A 161 -14.49 27.60 -3.37
C GLN A 161 -13.07 27.59 -3.91
N VAL A 162 -12.73 28.69 -4.59
CA VAL A 162 -11.38 28.95 -5.08
C VAL A 162 -10.82 30.20 -4.43
N LYS A 163 -9.61 30.11 -3.89
CA LYS A 163 -8.94 31.17 -3.18
C LYS A 163 -7.64 31.56 -3.90
N PRO A 164 -7.51 32.82 -4.36
CA PRO A 164 -6.28 33.29 -5.00
C PRO A 164 -5.16 33.53 -3.98
N GLY A 165 -3.94 33.13 -4.34
CA GLY A 165 -2.72 33.54 -3.64
C GLY A 165 -2.16 34.87 -4.11
N ALA A 166 -1.00 35.24 -3.58
CA ALA A 166 -0.25 36.38 -4.08
C ALA A 166 0.57 35.96 -5.32
N ALA A 167 0.52 36.78 -6.38
CA ALA A 167 1.41 36.59 -7.53
C ALA A 167 2.86 36.84 -7.11
N ALA A 168 3.78 35.97 -7.53
CA ALA A 168 5.20 36.06 -7.22
C ALA A 168 6.03 35.55 -8.41
N PRO A 169 7.36 35.79 -8.45
CA PRO A 169 8.23 35.18 -9.46
C PRO A 169 7.99 33.67 -9.57
N SER A 170 7.86 33.16 -10.80
CA SER A 170 7.54 31.76 -11.05
C SER A 170 8.48 30.82 -10.28
N GLY A 171 7.90 29.91 -9.51
CA GLY A 171 8.62 28.98 -8.63
C GLY A 171 8.70 29.41 -7.15
N THR A 172 8.30 30.65 -6.84
CA THR A 172 8.31 31.19 -5.45
C THR A 172 6.92 31.55 -4.92
N GLN A 173 5.88 31.40 -5.74
CA GLN A 173 4.51 31.70 -5.35
C GLN A 173 4.03 30.76 -4.24
N ALA A 174 3.37 31.34 -3.23
CA ALA A 174 2.84 30.60 -2.09
C ALA A 174 1.37 30.23 -2.31
N THR A 175 1.00 29.02 -1.92
CA THR A 175 -0.41 28.61 -1.85
C THR A 175 -1.09 29.27 -0.64
N PRO A 176 -2.30 29.83 -0.78
CA PRO A 176 -3.09 30.29 0.36
C PRO A 176 -3.29 29.23 1.43
N ALA A 177 -3.43 29.65 2.68
CA ALA A 177 -3.88 28.77 3.76
C ALA A 177 -5.35 28.38 3.57
N VAL A 178 -5.66 27.13 3.92
CA VAL A 178 -7.03 26.58 3.97
C VAL A 178 -7.85 27.31 5.02
N ASP A 179 -9.12 27.59 4.71
CA ASP A 179 -10.03 28.26 5.62
C ASP A 179 -10.44 27.37 6.80
N ALA A 180 -10.77 27.98 7.93
CA ALA A 180 -11.22 27.25 9.11
C ALA A 180 -12.54 26.51 8.82
N GLY A 181 -12.57 25.20 9.04
CA GLY A 181 -13.72 24.34 8.71
C GLY A 181 -13.73 23.82 7.28
N TRP A 182 -12.72 24.14 6.48
CA TRP A 182 -12.54 23.65 5.11
C TRP A 182 -11.38 22.65 5.02
N VAL A 183 -11.34 21.90 3.93
CA VAL A 183 -10.21 21.05 3.55
C VAL A 183 -9.70 21.44 2.17
N GLY A 184 -8.38 21.61 2.05
CA GLY A 184 -7.74 21.88 0.76
C GLY A 184 -7.71 20.63 -0.12
N LEU A 185 -8.12 20.76 -1.38
CA LEU A 185 -8.18 19.66 -2.34
C LEU A 185 -7.08 19.75 -3.40
N TYR A 186 -6.98 20.90 -4.08
CA TYR A 186 -6.04 21.10 -5.18
C TYR A 186 -5.36 22.48 -5.11
N VAL A 187 -4.20 22.57 -5.73
CA VAL A 187 -3.56 23.83 -6.11
C VAL A 187 -3.50 23.91 -7.62
N VAL A 188 -3.95 25.03 -8.17
CA VAL A 188 -3.83 25.34 -9.60
C VAL A 188 -2.83 26.49 -9.78
N THR A 189 -1.72 26.21 -10.45
CA THR A 189 -0.72 27.23 -10.77
C THR A 189 -1.05 27.87 -12.12
N VAL A 190 -1.16 29.19 -12.15
CA VAL A 190 -1.41 29.96 -13.37
C VAL A 190 -0.23 30.89 -13.62
N ASN A 191 0.35 30.81 -14.81
CA ASN A 191 1.49 31.62 -15.22
C ASN A 191 1.05 32.88 -15.98
N TYR A 192 1.90 33.92 -15.97
CA TYR A 192 1.71 35.09 -16.82
C TYR A 192 1.53 34.69 -18.29
N GLY A 193 0.55 35.31 -18.96
CA GLY A 193 0.29 35.09 -20.39
C GLY A 193 -0.33 33.73 -20.73
N GLN A 194 -0.62 32.88 -19.75
CA GLN A 194 -1.30 31.61 -19.97
C GLN A 194 -2.72 31.85 -20.50
N THR A 195 -3.14 31.09 -21.51
CA THR A 195 -4.47 31.22 -22.12
C THR A 195 -5.39 30.03 -21.81
N ALA A 196 -4.83 28.95 -21.27
CA ALA A 196 -5.57 27.77 -20.87
C ALA A 196 -4.90 27.03 -19.70
N ILE A 197 -5.70 26.46 -18.81
CA ILE A 197 -5.23 25.53 -17.78
C ILE A 197 -4.95 24.17 -18.42
N THR A 198 -3.87 23.50 -18.00
CA THR A 198 -3.53 22.14 -18.43
C THR A 198 -3.49 21.21 -17.22
N ALA A 199 -3.47 19.89 -17.44
CA ALA A 199 -3.35 18.93 -16.35
C ALA A 199 -2.08 19.17 -15.50
N ALA A 200 -0.97 19.60 -16.11
CA ALA A 200 0.27 19.94 -15.42
C ALA A 200 0.17 21.20 -14.54
N SER A 201 -0.86 22.03 -14.75
CA SER A 201 -1.13 23.20 -13.91
C SER A 201 -1.82 22.84 -12.59
N ILE A 202 -2.40 21.63 -12.49
CA ILE A 202 -3.23 21.18 -11.37
C ILE A 202 -2.45 20.15 -10.57
N ALA A 203 -2.30 20.39 -9.27
CA ALA A 203 -1.71 19.45 -8.33
C ALA A 203 -2.68 19.16 -7.18
N THR A 204 -2.79 17.90 -6.77
CA THR A 204 -3.47 17.55 -5.51
C THR A 204 -2.67 18.08 -4.32
N LEU A 205 -3.38 18.59 -3.31
CA LEU A 205 -2.72 18.97 -2.06
C LEU A 205 -2.23 17.72 -1.32
N PRO A 206 -0.99 17.71 -0.78
CA PRO A 206 -0.49 16.57 -0.01
C PRO A 206 -1.35 16.20 1.21
N GLN A 207 -2.07 17.18 1.76
CA GLN A 207 -2.97 17.02 2.91
C GLN A 207 -4.43 16.77 2.51
N ALA A 208 -4.73 16.70 1.20
CA ALA A 208 -6.10 16.50 0.74
C ALA A 208 -6.62 15.13 1.20
N PRO A 209 -7.79 15.06 1.86
CA PRO A 209 -8.27 13.83 2.48
C PRO A 209 -8.97 12.91 1.47
N PHE A 210 -8.40 12.72 0.28
CA PHE A 210 -9.00 11.86 -0.73
C PHE A 210 -8.95 10.38 -0.34
N LEU A 211 -10.06 9.68 -0.55
CA LEU A 211 -10.12 8.24 -0.38
C LEU A 211 -9.18 7.55 -1.39
N GLN A 212 -8.10 6.95 -0.89
CA GLN A 212 -7.06 6.35 -1.74
C GLN A 212 -7.50 5.05 -2.42
N PHE A 213 -8.31 4.24 -1.73
CA PHE A 213 -8.75 2.95 -2.22
C PHE A 213 -10.25 2.77 -2.01
N LYS A 214 -10.93 2.27 -3.04
CA LYS A 214 -12.27 1.72 -2.90
C LYS A 214 -12.21 0.34 -2.26
N LEU A 215 -13.29 -0.10 -1.61
CA LEU A 215 -13.34 -1.40 -0.93
C LEU A 215 -12.85 -2.59 -1.78
N PRO A 216 -13.17 -2.72 -3.09
CA PRO A 216 -12.63 -3.81 -3.92
C PRO A 216 -11.11 -3.75 -4.16
N GLY A 217 -10.52 -2.55 -4.07
CA GLY A 217 -9.10 -2.29 -4.18
C GLY A 217 -8.37 -2.26 -2.82
N LEU A 218 -9.09 -2.42 -1.70
CA LEU A 218 -8.49 -2.47 -0.39
C LEU A 218 -7.68 -3.78 -0.26
N ARG A 219 -6.38 -3.66 -0.02
CA ARG A 219 -5.46 -4.77 0.22
C ARG A 219 -4.89 -4.64 1.63
N PRO A 220 -5.62 -5.05 2.68
CA PRO A 220 -5.10 -4.98 4.04
C PRO A 220 -4.00 -6.03 4.24
N GLY A 221 -2.77 -5.57 4.51
CA GLY A 221 -1.61 -6.43 4.74
C GLY A 221 -1.05 -7.07 3.46
N PHE A 222 -0.26 -8.13 3.64
CA PHE A 222 0.42 -8.85 2.55
C PHE A 222 -0.48 -9.98 2.04
N SER A 223 -1.27 -9.72 1.00
CA SER A 223 -2.34 -10.61 0.52
C SER A 223 -2.00 -11.31 -0.80
N SER A 224 -0.98 -10.83 -1.51
CA SER A 224 -0.44 -11.41 -2.74
C SER A 224 0.99 -11.90 -2.52
N MET A 225 1.47 -12.84 -3.34
CA MET A 225 2.82 -13.39 -3.25
C MET A 225 3.45 -13.58 -4.63
N GLN A 226 4.73 -13.24 -4.74
CA GLN A 226 5.57 -13.54 -5.90
C GLN A 226 6.86 -14.24 -5.45
N VAL A 227 7.24 -15.32 -6.14
CA VAL A 227 8.43 -16.12 -5.85
C VAL A 227 9.42 -16.03 -7.00
N PHE A 228 10.67 -15.69 -6.68
CA PHE A 228 11.79 -15.63 -7.61
C PHE A 228 12.76 -16.79 -7.33
N ALA A 229 12.73 -17.79 -8.20
CA ALA A 229 13.72 -18.88 -8.24
C ALA A 229 14.90 -18.57 -9.19
N SER A 230 14.82 -17.46 -9.91
CA SER A 230 15.87 -16.88 -10.76
C SER A 230 15.83 -15.35 -10.64
N SER A 231 16.95 -14.70 -10.97
CA SER A 231 17.05 -13.24 -10.92
C SER A 231 16.05 -12.57 -11.87
N GLY A 232 15.54 -11.41 -11.47
CA GLY A 232 14.54 -10.67 -12.22
C GLY A 232 14.25 -9.31 -11.59
N ASN A 233 13.10 -8.73 -11.90
CA ASN A 233 12.68 -7.46 -11.33
C ASN A 233 11.31 -7.62 -10.66
N PHE A 234 11.15 -7.00 -9.50
CA PHE A 234 9.86 -6.77 -8.88
C PHE A 234 9.39 -5.36 -9.22
N VAL A 235 8.27 -5.23 -9.92
CA VAL A 235 7.65 -3.93 -10.20
C VAL A 235 6.57 -3.73 -9.14
N VAL A 236 6.71 -2.68 -8.32
CA VAL A 236 5.77 -2.39 -7.22
C VAL A 236 4.37 -2.18 -7.80
N PRO A 237 3.38 -3.02 -7.46
CA PRO A 237 2.03 -2.89 -8.00
C PRO A 237 1.33 -1.62 -7.51
N ASN A 238 0.27 -1.22 -8.21
CA ASN A 238 -0.51 -0.07 -7.78
C ASN A 238 -1.15 -0.32 -6.41
N GLY A 239 -1.08 0.68 -5.53
CA GLY A 239 -1.60 0.60 -4.15
C GLY A 239 -0.69 -0.10 -3.14
N VAL A 240 0.48 -0.59 -3.54
CA VAL A 240 1.46 -1.21 -2.63
C VAL A 240 2.48 -0.15 -2.20
N SER A 241 2.55 0.13 -0.90
CA SER A 241 3.55 1.03 -0.30
C SER A 241 4.54 0.31 0.63
N ALA A 242 4.27 -0.97 0.94
CA ALA A 242 5.15 -1.83 1.70
C ALA A 242 5.02 -3.28 1.25
N VAL A 243 6.11 -4.04 1.35
CA VAL A 243 6.16 -5.47 1.05
C VAL A 243 6.91 -6.22 2.15
N LYS A 244 6.52 -7.45 2.42
CA LYS A 244 7.27 -8.36 3.27
C LYS A 244 8.10 -9.27 2.38
N VAL A 245 9.40 -9.29 2.61
CA VAL A 245 10.33 -10.02 1.76
C VAL A 245 11.06 -11.06 2.58
N LYS A 246 11.29 -12.23 1.98
CA LYS A 246 12.15 -13.29 2.48
C LYS A 246 13.20 -13.59 1.42
N VAL A 247 14.47 -13.40 1.77
CA VAL A 247 15.62 -13.66 0.90
C VAL A 247 16.41 -14.83 1.50
N VAL A 248 16.73 -15.82 0.68
CA VAL A 248 17.57 -16.97 1.05
C VAL A 248 18.76 -17.03 0.10
N GLY A 249 19.97 -17.00 0.64
CA GLY A 249 21.21 -17.17 -0.11
C GLY A 249 21.38 -18.60 -0.60
N ALA A 250 22.25 -18.84 -1.57
CA ALA A 250 22.49 -20.19 -2.07
C ALA A 250 23.46 -20.98 -1.16
N GLY A 251 23.42 -22.31 -1.19
CA GLY A 251 24.38 -23.14 -0.45
C GLY A 251 25.69 -23.35 -1.20
N GLY A 252 26.78 -23.58 -0.47
CA GLY A 252 28.07 -24.00 -1.03
C GLY A 252 28.09 -25.48 -1.42
N SER A 253 29.01 -25.89 -2.31
CA SER A 253 29.22 -27.31 -2.62
C SER A 253 30.11 -28.01 -1.59
N GLY A 254 30.04 -29.34 -1.56
CA GLY A 254 31.06 -30.14 -0.90
C GLY A 254 32.41 -30.04 -1.60
N GLY A 255 33.50 -30.28 -0.87
CA GLY A 255 34.86 -30.26 -1.43
C GLY A 255 35.15 -31.43 -2.36
N TYR A 256 36.34 -31.43 -2.96
CA TYR A 256 36.89 -32.58 -3.66
C TYR A 256 38.34 -32.77 -3.23
N HIS A 257 38.62 -33.86 -2.51
CA HIS A 257 39.97 -34.18 -2.05
C HIS A 257 40.60 -35.29 -2.90
N SER A 258 41.93 -35.29 -3.06
CA SER A 258 42.65 -36.29 -3.87
C SER A 258 42.63 -37.70 -3.31
N THR A 259 42.82 -37.86 -1.99
CA THR A 259 42.99 -39.16 -1.33
C THR A 259 42.12 -39.40 -0.09
N MET A 260 41.25 -38.46 0.27
CA MET A 260 40.50 -38.44 1.53
C MET A 260 39.05 -38.00 1.27
N PRO A 261 38.13 -38.17 2.24
CA PRO A 261 36.80 -37.59 2.10
C PRO A 261 36.87 -36.07 2.31
N SER A 262 35.88 -35.36 1.80
CA SER A 262 35.81 -33.89 1.82
C SER A 262 34.70 -33.37 2.74
N GLY A 263 34.82 -32.12 3.17
CA GLY A 263 33.81 -31.46 3.99
C GLY A 263 32.53 -31.15 3.20
N GLY A 264 31.40 -31.08 3.90
CA GLY A 264 30.13 -30.61 3.33
C GLY A 264 30.11 -29.09 3.17
N GLY A 265 29.37 -28.57 2.18
CA GLY A 265 29.19 -27.14 1.98
C GLY A 265 28.27 -26.51 3.03
N GLY A 266 28.48 -25.24 3.35
CA GLY A 266 27.60 -24.47 4.24
C GLY A 266 26.30 -24.05 3.57
N ALA A 267 25.28 -23.77 4.37
CA ALA A 267 23.99 -23.25 3.88
C ALA A 267 24.06 -21.75 3.60
N GLY A 268 23.20 -21.26 2.70
CA GLY A 268 22.94 -19.84 2.55
C GLY A 268 22.21 -19.25 3.75
N ALA A 269 22.39 -17.95 3.97
CA ALA A 269 21.70 -17.20 5.02
C ALA A 269 20.22 -16.98 4.69
N ARG A 270 19.46 -16.47 5.66
CA ARG A 270 18.08 -16.02 5.46
C ARG A 270 17.85 -14.64 6.06
N SER A 271 17.31 -13.72 5.26
CA SER A 271 16.89 -12.38 5.67
C SER A 271 15.38 -12.24 5.49
N ILE A 272 14.68 -11.69 6.48
CA ILE A 272 13.24 -11.40 6.43
C ILE A 272 13.00 -9.98 6.93
N GLY A 273 12.22 -9.19 6.21
CA GLY A 273 11.86 -7.86 6.65
C GLY A 273 10.65 -7.29 5.93
N ILE A 274 10.14 -6.18 6.47
CA ILE A 274 9.15 -5.33 5.82
C ILE A 274 9.91 -4.15 5.21
N VAL A 275 9.82 -4.02 3.90
CA VAL A 275 10.33 -2.86 3.15
C VAL A 275 9.15 -1.91 2.94
N SER A 276 9.23 -0.69 3.48
CA SER A 276 8.22 0.35 3.35
C SER A 276 8.73 1.55 2.54
N GLY A 277 7.83 2.50 2.24
CA GLY A 277 8.18 3.69 1.46
C GLY A 277 8.34 3.40 -0.03
N LEU A 278 7.70 2.34 -0.52
CA LEU A 278 7.71 1.98 -1.93
C LEU A 278 6.68 2.80 -2.71
N VAL A 279 7.01 3.07 -3.97
CA VAL A 279 6.14 3.82 -4.88
C VAL A 279 5.66 2.90 -5.99
N ALA A 280 4.37 2.96 -6.34
CA ALA A 280 3.80 2.20 -7.44
C ALA A 280 4.60 2.43 -8.75
N GLY A 281 4.92 1.35 -9.47
CA GLY A 281 5.75 1.36 -10.67
C GLY A 281 7.25 1.37 -10.42
N GLN A 282 7.73 1.52 -9.18
CA GLN A 282 9.15 1.39 -8.85
C GLN A 282 9.65 -0.02 -9.23
N VAL A 283 10.80 -0.08 -9.90
CA VAL A 283 11.45 -1.34 -10.28
C VAL A 283 12.54 -1.67 -9.28
N ILE A 284 12.40 -2.80 -8.59
CA ILE A 284 13.38 -3.29 -7.62
C ILE A 284 14.07 -4.52 -8.20
N PRO A 285 15.40 -4.49 -8.41
CA PRO A 285 16.13 -5.65 -8.92
C PRO A 285 16.16 -6.75 -7.86
N VAL A 286 15.88 -7.98 -8.29
CA VAL A 286 15.92 -9.18 -7.46
C VAL A 286 17.05 -10.07 -7.96
N THR A 287 18.04 -10.33 -7.11
CA THR A 287 19.13 -11.26 -7.41
C THR A 287 18.89 -12.58 -6.68
N VAL A 288 18.94 -13.68 -7.40
CA VAL A 288 18.90 -15.02 -6.83
C VAL A 288 20.27 -15.66 -7.00
N GLY A 289 20.91 -16.01 -5.88
CA GLY A 289 22.22 -16.65 -5.88
C GLY A 289 22.18 -18.05 -6.49
N ALA A 290 23.19 -18.38 -7.29
CA ALA A 290 23.39 -19.74 -7.78
C ALA A 290 24.01 -20.64 -6.70
N GLY A 291 23.63 -21.91 -6.66
CA GLY A 291 24.29 -22.90 -5.79
C GLY A 291 25.76 -23.07 -6.15
N GLY A 292 26.58 -23.37 -5.14
CA GLY A 292 27.99 -23.67 -5.35
C GLY A 292 28.14 -24.88 -6.27
N ALA A 293 28.85 -24.73 -7.39
CA ALA A 293 29.16 -25.83 -8.29
C ALA A 293 30.23 -26.74 -7.68
N VAL A 294 30.25 -28.02 -8.02
CA VAL A 294 31.32 -28.94 -7.61
C VAL A 294 32.62 -28.54 -8.32
N PRO A 295 33.78 -28.50 -7.64
CA PRO A 295 35.04 -28.21 -8.31
C PRO A 295 35.41 -29.31 -9.32
N GLY A 296 35.94 -28.92 -10.49
CA GLY A 296 36.34 -29.85 -11.56
C GLY A 296 37.63 -30.65 -11.27
N GLY A 297 38.28 -30.38 -10.14
CA GLY A 297 39.50 -31.04 -9.68
C GLY A 297 39.65 -30.89 -8.16
N TYR A 298 40.77 -31.35 -7.61
CA TYR A 298 40.99 -31.38 -6.16
C TYR A 298 41.09 -29.96 -5.59
N ALA A 299 40.02 -29.51 -4.94
CA ALA A 299 39.91 -28.17 -4.36
C ALA A 299 38.81 -28.15 -3.30
N ASN A 300 38.72 -27.02 -2.59
CA ASN A 300 37.55 -26.71 -1.79
C ASN A 300 36.31 -26.59 -2.69
N GLY A 301 35.13 -26.81 -2.10
CA GLY A 301 33.86 -26.54 -2.74
C GLY A 301 33.77 -25.07 -3.15
N ASN A 302 33.01 -24.79 -4.20
CA ASN A 302 32.69 -23.43 -4.57
C ASN A 302 31.60 -22.87 -3.64
N ASN A 303 31.70 -21.59 -3.34
CA ASN A 303 30.72 -20.89 -2.53
C ASN A 303 29.39 -20.73 -3.27
N GLY A 304 28.29 -20.70 -2.52
CA GLY A 304 26.99 -20.28 -3.03
C GLY A 304 26.97 -18.76 -3.28
N GLY A 305 26.21 -18.34 -4.29
CA GLY A 305 25.92 -16.93 -4.55
C GLY A 305 25.00 -16.31 -3.50
N ALA A 306 25.15 -15.00 -3.28
CA ALA A 306 24.21 -14.23 -2.47
C ALA A 306 22.90 -13.98 -3.24
N SER A 307 21.79 -13.90 -2.51
CA SER A 307 20.50 -13.42 -3.01
C SER A 307 20.18 -12.06 -2.39
N SER A 308 19.43 -11.21 -3.10
CA SER A 308 19.06 -9.87 -2.61
C SER A 308 17.73 -9.37 -3.19
N PHE A 309 17.12 -8.45 -2.45
CA PHE A 309 15.99 -7.65 -2.91
C PHE A 309 16.39 -6.17 -2.90
N GLY A 310 16.80 -5.67 -4.07
CA GLY A 310 17.41 -4.36 -4.22
C GLY A 310 18.61 -4.16 -3.29
N SER A 311 18.78 -2.93 -2.83
CA SER A 311 19.69 -2.56 -1.74
C SER A 311 19.08 -2.80 -0.35
N TYR A 312 17.82 -3.21 -0.27
CA TYR A 312 17.09 -3.29 1.00
C TYR A 312 17.56 -4.46 1.87
N MET A 313 17.76 -5.63 1.26
CA MET A 313 18.08 -6.85 2.01
C MET A 313 18.98 -7.77 1.20
N THR A 314 19.90 -8.46 1.88
CA THR A 314 20.82 -9.44 1.27
C THR A 314 20.98 -10.65 2.17
N ALA A 315 20.97 -11.83 1.57
CA ALA A 315 21.33 -13.08 2.22
C ALA A 315 22.53 -13.70 1.49
N GLY A 316 23.68 -13.74 2.17
CA GLY A 316 24.91 -14.31 1.64
C GLY A 316 24.80 -15.82 1.43
N GLY A 317 25.53 -16.32 0.43
CA GLY A 317 25.62 -17.75 0.20
C GLY A 317 26.56 -18.46 1.19
N GLY A 318 26.41 -19.78 1.30
CA GLY A 318 27.26 -20.62 2.12
C GLY A 318 28.64 -20.85 1.48
N ILE A 319 29.65 -21.07 2.33
CA ILE A 319 31.01 -21.37 1.91
C ILE A 319 31.12 -22.85 1.50
N GLY A 320 31.94 -23.15 0.50
CA GLY A 320 32.18 -24.54 0.11
C GLY A 320 32.96 -25.34 1.16
N GLY A 321 32.74 -26.66 1.21
CA GLY A 321 33.45 -27.55 2.12
C GLY A 321 34.91 -27.76 1.73
N ASN A 322 35.79 -28.04 2.70
CA ASN A 322 37.21 -28.21 2.40
C ASN A 322 37.49 -29.48 1.57
N GLY A 323 38.47 -29.37 0.68
CA GLY A 323 39.00 -30.45 -0.15
C GLY A 323 40.48 -30.23 -0.47
N GLY A 324 40.93 -30.59 -1.67
CA GLY A 324 42.31 -30.37 -2.11
C GLY A 324 43.21 -31.61 -1.95
N THR A 325 44.48 -31.38 -1.61
CA THR A 325 45.52 -32.43 -1.57
C THR A 325 46.25 -32.53 -0.23
N ALA A 326 45.93 -31.65 0.72
CA ALA A 326 46.63 -31.57 2.00
C ALA A 326 46.26 -32.76 2.90
N ALA A 327 47.27 -33.38 3.51
CA ALA A 327 47.08 -34.52 4.40
C ALA A 327 46.48 -34.09 5.76
N ASN A 328 45.15 -34.00 5.83
CA ASN A 328 44.42 -33.61 7.03
C ASN A 328 43.72 -34.82 7.68
N PHE A 329 43.63 -34.84 9.01
CA PHE A 329 42.87 -35.88 9.74
C PHE A 329 41.36 -35.81 9.50
N ALA A 330 40.85 -34.62 9.14
CA ALA A 330 39.49 -34.36 8.68
C ALA A 330 39.49 -33.06 7.86
N ASN A 331 38.66 -33.01 6.82
CA ASN A 331 38.41 -31.79 6.07
C ASN A 331 37.17 -31.09 6.62
N ALA A 332 37.31 -29.82 7.00
CA ALA A 332 36.24 -29.09 7.66
C ALA A 332 35.06 -28.79 6.73
N GLY A 333 33.86 -28.71 7.30
CA GLY A 333 32.69 -28.22 6.61
C GLY A 333 32.76 -26.72 6.31
N GLY A 334 32.02 -26.29 5.29
CA GLY A 334 31.90 -24.90 4.92
C GLY A 334 31.07 -24.10 5.92
N SER A 335 31.47 -22.86 6.20
CA SER A 335 30.68 -21.95 7.02
C SER A 335 29.35 -21.55 6.35
N GLY A 336 28.33 -21.27 7.13
CA GLY A 336 27.07 -20.73 6.61
C GLY A 336 27.20 -19.27 6.18
N GLY A 337 26.29 -18.84 5.29
CA GLY A 337 26.23 -17.45 4.84
C GLY A 337 25.76 -16.48 5.94
N VAL A 338 25.97 -15.19 5.71
CA VAL A 338 25.52 -14.10 6.60
C VAL A 338 24.43 -13.26 5.93
N ALA A 339 23.41 -12.85 6.68
CA ALA A 339 22.29 -12.03 6.21
C ALA A 339 22.32 -10.62 6.81
N TYR A 340 21.84 -9.63 6.03
CA TYR A 340 21.76 -8.21 6.40
C TYR A 340 20.47 -7.56 5.88
N GLY A 341 20.12 -6.42 6.47
CA GLY A 341 19.04 -5.52 6.01
C GLY A 341 17.62 -5.93 6.40
N GLY A 342 17.39 -7.19 6.78
CA GLY A 342 16.09 -7.64 7.27
C GLY A 342 15.85 -7.23 8.73
N ASN A 343 14.58 -7.18 9.14
CA ASN A 343 14.20 -7.11 10.55
C ASN A 343 14.65 -8.36 11.32
N LEU A 344 14.71 -9.50 10.63
CA LEU A 344 15.25 -10.76 11.12
C LEU A 344 16.32 -11.29 10.16
N ASN A 345 17.55 -11.42 10.65
CA ASN A 345 18.68 -11.96 9.92
C ASN A 345 19.14 -13.26 10.60
N ILE A 346 19.12 -14.36 9.86
CA ILE A 346 19.48 -15.69 10.33
C ILE A 346 20.67 -16.18 9.51
N GLY A 347 21.76 -16.54 10.19
CA GLY A 347 22.93 -17.14 9.54
C GLY A 347 22.63 -18.52 8.98
N GLY A 348 23.33 -18.90 7.91
CA GLY A 348 23.29 -20.26 7.39
C GLY A 348 23.88 -21.26 8.39
N SER A 349 23.40 -22.50 8.37
CA SER A 349 24.05 -23.59 9.10
C SER A 349 25.39 -23.95 8.46
N VAL A 350 26.36 -24.36 9.28
CA VAL A 350 27.62 -24.93 8.82
C VAL A 350 27.40 -26.30 8.19
N GLY A 351 28.22 -26.66 7.20
CA GLY A 351 28.41 -28.05 6.81
C GLY A 351 29.18 -28.81 7.89
N THR A 352 29.07 -30.13 7.92
CA THR A 352 29.85 -30.96 8.85
C THR A 352 31.19 -31.36 8.25
N ASP A 353 32.12 -31.70 9.13
CA ASP A 353 33.44 -32.18 8.77
C ASP A 353 33.37 -33.61 8.22
N SER A 354 34.34 -33.96 7.38
CA SER A 354 34.51 -35.33 6.91
C SER A 354 35.07 -36.27 7.98
N ILE A 355 34.81 -37.57 7.88
CA ILE A 355 35.41 -38.60 8.75
C ILE A 355 36.31 -39.51 7.90
N VAL A 356 37.63 -39.35 8.03
CA VAL A 356 38.63 -40.09 7.25
C VAL A 356 38.58 -41.59 7.52
N VAL A 357 38.48 -42.01 8.79
CA VAL A 357 38.47 -43.44 9.16
C VAL A 357 37.29 -44.20 8.54
N ALA A 358 36.15 -43.53 8.39
CA ALA A 358 34.95 -44.11 7.77
C ALA A 358 34.89 -43.90 6.25
N CYS A 359 35.90 -43.22 5.67
CA CYS A 359 35.86 -42.70 4.31
C CYS A 359 34.54 -42.00 3.97
N ARG A 360 34.05 -41.18 4.92
CA ARG A 360 32.75 -40.51 4.83
C ARG A 360 32.91 -39.01 4.65
N GLY A 361 32.33 -38.45 3.60
CA GLY A 361 32.24 -37.01 3.39
C GLY A 361 31.33 -36.33 4.42
N GLY A 362 31.53 -35.03 4.61
CA GLY A 362 30.68 -34.21 5.48
C GLY A 362 29.28 -34.00 4.90
N ASP A 363 28.29 -33.81 5.75
CA ASP A 363 26.93 -33.43 5.36
C ASP A 363 26.88 -31.91 5.13
N GLY A 364 26.16 -31.49 4.10
CA GLY A 364 25.91 -30.10 3.80
C GLY A 364 24.97 -29.46 4.84
N GLY A 365 25.20 -28.18 5.10
CA GLY A 365 24.44 -27.44 6.09
C GLY A 365 23.01 -27.14 5.65
N GLY A 366 22.11 -27.03 6.63
CA GLY A 366 20.80 -26.41 6.47
C GLY A 366 19.75 -27.28 5.75
N PRO A 367 18.63 -26.67 5.32
CA PRO A 367 17.54 -27.39 4.66
C PRO A 367 17.97 -27.74 3.24
N GLY A 368 18.18 -29.02 2.96
CA GLY A 368 18.60 -29.42 1.62
C GLY A 368 19.00 -30.88 1.46
N ASN A 369 19.18 -31.62 2.56
CA ASN A 369 19.52 -33.05 2.51
C ASN A 369 20.80 -33.33 1.69
N GLY A 370 21.71 -32.35 1.59
CA GLY A 370 23.01 -32.56 0.98
C GLY A 370 23.82 -33.50 1.86
N ARG A 371 23.79 -34.80 1.56
CA ARG A 371 24.38 -35.82 2.41
C ARG A 371 25.79 -36.16 1.97
N GLY A 372 26.70 -36.26 2.92
CA GLY A 372 28.05 -36.76 2.71
C GLY A 372 28.06 -38.25 2.37
N ALA A 373 28.83 -38.63 1.37
CA ALA A 373 28.88 -39.99 0.87
C ALA A 373 29.91 -40.85 1.63
N SER A 374 29.61 -42.14 1.82
CA SER A 374 30.56 -43.11 2.37
C SER A 374 31.17 -43.93 1.24
N GLY A 375 32.48 -44.22 1.33
CA GLY A 375 33.20 -44.94 0.28
C GLY A 375 33.51 -44.07 -0.94
N PRO A 376 33.96 -44.65 -2.07
CA PRO A 376 34.36 -43.91 -3.27
C PRO A 376 33.15 -43.44 -4.08
N LEU A 377 32.26 -42.68 -3.42
CA LEU A 377 31.03 -42.15 -3.99
C LEU A 377 31.03 -40.62 -3.94
N PRO A 378 30.46 -39.95 -4.97
CA PRO A 378 30.25 -38.52 -4.94
C PRO A 378 29.29 -38.10 -3.83
N GLY A 379 29.50 -36.90 -3.28
CA GLY A 379 28.57 -36.28 -2.34
C GLY A 379 27.21 -35.99 -2.97
N ILE A 380 26.15 -36.00 -2.17
CA ILE A 380 24.79 -35.77 -2.66
C ILE A 380 24.52 -34.26 -2.77
N ALA A 381 23.92 -33.87 -3.91
CA ALA A 381 23.46 -32.51 -4.16
C ALA A 381 22.41 -32.06 -3.13
N ALA A 382 22.41 -30.78 -2.77
CA ALA A 382 21.31 -30.23 -2.00
C ALA A 382 20.03 -30.11 -2.86
N ALA A 383 18.89 -30.46 -2.27
CA ALA A 383 17.58 -30.52 -2.93
C ALA A 383 16.62 -29.37 -2.53
N SER A 384 17.01 -28.49 -1.61
CA SER A 384 16.15 -27.37 -1.16
C SER A 384 16.93 -26.06 -1.12
N TYR A 385 16.24 -24.96 -1.39
CA TYR A 385 16.85 -23.63 -1.53
C TYR A 385 17.76 -23.27 -0.34
N GLY A 386 18.98 -22.85 -0.66
CA GLY A 386 20.00 -22.48 0.31
C GLY A 386 20.69 -23.63 1.02
N GLY A 387 20.34 -24.89 0.75
CA GLY A 387 21.03 -26.06 1.32
C GLY A 387 22.44 -26.24 0.77
N GLY A 388 23.40 -26.59 1.63
CA GLY A 388 24.76 -26.96 1.24
C GLY A 388 24.85 -28.37 0.68
N GLY A 389 25.76 -28.61 -0.27
CA GLY A 389 26.01 -29.92 -0.85
C GLY A 389 26.84 -30.84 0.05
N GLY A 390 26.64 -32.15 -0.02
CA GLY A 390 27.43 -33.11 0.74
C GLY A 390 28.87 -33.27 0.22
N GLY A 391 29.81 -33.59 1.09
CA GLY A 391 31.18 -33.95 0.71
C GLY A 391 31.26 -35.34 0.06
N GLY A 392 32.22 -35.52 -0.85
CA GLY A 392 32.56 -36.81 -1.43
C GLY A 392 33.35 -37.69 -0.46
N GLY A 393 33.17 -39.00 -0.56
CA GLY A 393 33.89 -39.97 0.26
C GLY A 393 35.28 -40.33 -0.31
N CYS A 394 35.85 -41.45 0.14
CA CYS A 394 37.09 -42.01 -0.40
C CYS A 394 37.08 -43.54 -0.53
N SER A 395 37.98 -44.09 -1.35
CA SER A 395 38.34 -45.52 -1.24
C SER A 395 39.25 -45.77 -0.03
N SER A 396 39.14 -46.97 0.55
CA SER A 396 40.04 -47.45 1.61
C SER A 396 41.21 -48.27 1.01
N GLY A 397 42.32 -48.39 1.75
CA GLY A 397 43.48 -49.19 1.35
C GLY A 397 44.77 -48.38 1.22
N SER A 398 45.80 -49.00 0.64
CA SER A 398 47.16 -48.43 0.53
C SER A 398 47.30 -47.29 -0.49
N ASN A 399 46.30 -47.09 -1.35
CA ASN A 399 46.28 -45.97 -2.31
C ASN A 399 44.86 -45.36 -2.39
N PRO A 400 44.42 -44.64 -1.34
CA PRO A 400 43.07 -44.11 -1.26
C PRO A 400 42.87 -42.97 -2.26
N ALA A 401 41.68 -42.93 -2.87
CA ALA A 401 41.28 -41.93 -3.85
C ALA A 401 39.98 -41.26 -3.37
N GLY A 402 39.97 -39.94 -3.35
CA GLY A 402 38.78 -39.17 -2.98
C GLY A 402 37.79 -39.05 -4.13
N SER A 403 36.54 -38.75 -3.79
CA SER A 403 35.44 -38.51 -4.72
C SER A 403 34.98 -37.06 -4.67
N PRO A 404 34.38 -36.53 -5.75
CA PRO A 404 33.87 -35.17 -5.77
C PRO A 404 32.68 -34.96 -4.82
N GLY A 405 32.54 -33.77 -4.27
CA GLY A 405 31.36 -33.37 -3.51
C GLY A 405 30.09 -33.22 -4.37
N GLY A 406 28.98 -32.95 -3.70
CA GLY A 406 27.71 -32.58 -4.31
C GLY A 406 27.57 -31.06 -4.42
N PRO A 407 26.84 -30.56 -5.44
CA PRO A 407 26.57 -29.13 -5.58
C PRO A 407 25.63 -28.61 -4.48
N GLY A 408 25.78 -27.34 -4.13
CA GLY A 408 24.83 -26.62 -3.29
C GLY A 408 23.56 -26.23 -4.06
N ALA A 409 22.49 -25.93 -3.34
CA ALA A 409 21.23 -25.50 -3.95
C ALA A 409 21.21 -23.98 -4.16
N GLY A 410 20.47 -23.53 -5.17
CA GLY A 410 20.24 -22.11 -5.43
C GLY A 410 19.51 -21.40 -4.28
N GLY A 411 19.56 -20.06 -4.28
CA GLY A 411 18.77 -19.24 -3.37
C GLY A 411 17.31 -19.08 -3.82
N VAL A 412 16.55 -18.30 -3.07
CA VAL A 412 15.18 -17.89 -3.45
C VAL A 412 14.84 -16.55 -2.84
N VAL A 413 14.02 -15.76 -3.52
CA VAL A 413 13.42 -14.53 -2.97
C VAL A 413 11.90 -14.62 -3.05
N VAL A 414 11.21 -14.38 -1.95
CA VAL A 414 9.75 -14.36 -1.86
C VAL A 414 9.30 -12.98 -1.43
N VAL A 415 8.36 -12.39 -2.16
CA VAL A 415 7.79 -11.06 -1.89
C VAL A 415 6.30 -11.23 -1.64
N GLU A 416 5.82 -10.81 -0.48
CA GLU A 416 4.41 -10.76 -0.09
C GLU A 416 3.97 -9.29 -0.07
N TYR A 417 2.85 -8.92 -0.69
CA TYR A 417 2.40 -7.52 -0.87
C TYR A 417 0.89 -7.31 -0.88
#